data_AF-A0A925DLP9-F1
#
_entry.id   AF-A0A925DLP9-F1
#
_cell.length_a   1.000
_cell.length_b   1.000
_cell.length_c   1.000
_cell.angle_alpha   90.00
_cell.angle_beta   90.00
_cell.angle_gamma   90.00
#
_symmetry.space_group_name_H-M   'P 1'
#
loop_
_entity.id
_entity.type
_entity.pdbx_description
1 polymer ?
#
loop_
_entity_poly.entity_id
_entity_poly.type
_entity_poly.pdbx_seq_one_letter_code
_entity_poly.pdbx_strand_id
1 'polypeptide(L)'
;MDEKKNLKLLERLKLLKEKPALVIGHSSPVPYSIVANYLQGYFDGMGVSCGININLSITNWWKNKVNVTGGFYMDRGITLINKGKSEEELKRILMSETINFFSENPDWDIKEIECIVEDKD
;
A
#
# COMPACT_ATOMS: atom_id res chain seq x y z
N MET A 1 -5.13 -2.38 22.44
CA MET A 1 -5.10 -2.18 20.98
C MET A 1 -3.76 -1.55 20.66
N ASP A 2 -2.87 -2.29 20.00
CA ASP A 2 -1.42 -2.03 20.09
C ASP A 2 -0.96 -1.12 18.95
N GLU A 3 -0.97 0.19 19.21
CA GLU A 3 -0.42 1.29 18.41
C GLU A 3 0.93 0.91 17.75
N LYS A 4 1.70 0.03 18.40
CA LYS A 4 2.96 -0.57 17.94
C LYS A 4 2.87 -1.36 16.62
N LYS A 5 1.74 -1.97 16.25
CA LYS A 5 1.65 -2.83 15.05
C LYS A 5 1.46 -2.00 13.76
N ASN A 6 0.62 -0.98 13.80
CA ASN A 6 0.47 -0.04 12.68
C ASN A 6 1.76 0.75 12.45
N LEU A 7 2.54 1.01 13.51
CA LEU A 7 3.89 1.54 13.38
C LEU A 7 4.82 0.62 12.57
N LYS A 8 4.81 -0.70 12.78
CA LYS A 8 5.64 -1.65 12.00
C LYS A 8 5.25 -1.71 10.52
N LEU A 9 3.94 -1.66 10.21
CA LEU A 9 3.46 -1.60 8.82
C LEU A 9 3.90 -0.28 8.16
N LEU A 10 3.71 0.83 8.85
CA LEU A 10 4.13 2.14 8.39
C LEU A 10 5.65 2.21 8.16
N GLU A 11 6.44 1.61 9.04
CA GLU A 11 7.90 1.46 8.88
C GLU A 11 8.25 0.65 7.63
N ARG A 12 7.58 -0.48 7.37
CA ARG A 12 7.78 -1.30 6.16
C ARG A 12 7.43 -0.53 4.89
N LEU A 13 6.33 0.23 4.90
CA LEU A 13 5.92 1.08 3.78
C LEU A 13 6.91 2.23 3.55
N LYS A 14 7.42 2.84 4.62
CA LYS A 14 8.47 3.87 4.55
C LYS A 14 9.78 3.30 3.98
N LEU A 15 10.19 2.11 4.41
CA LEU A 15 11.36 1.41 3.85
C LEU A 15 11.20 1.12 2.35
N LEU A 16 10.00 0.69 1.92
CA LEU A 16 9.70 0.47 0.50
C LEU A 16 9.77 1.77 -0.31
N LYS A 17 9.34 2.91 0.26
CA LYS A 17 9.43 4.23 -0.39
C LYS A 17 10.88 4.66 -0.62
N GLU A 18 11.77 4.34 0.30
CA GLU A 18 13.18 4.72 0.21
C GLU A 18 13.99 3.75 -0.67
N LYS A 19 13.65 2.46 -0.68
CA LYS A 19 14.46 1.43 -1.31
C LYS A 19 13.62 0.33 -1.98
N PRO A 20 12.87 0.64 -3.07
CA PRO A 20 12.02 -0.34 -3.73
C PRO A 20 12.80 -1.53 -4.31
N ALA A 21 14.02 -1.30 -4.81
CA ALA A 21 14.88 -2.36 -5.35
C ALA A 21 15.32 -3.40 -4.30
N LEU A 22 15.45 -3.00 -3.03
CA LEU A 22 15.82 -3.90 -1.92
C LEU A 22 14.68 -4.85 -1.54
N VAL A 23 13.44 -4.47 -1.80
CA VAL A 23 12.27 -5.29 -1.50
C VAL A 23 11.87 -6.17 -2.69
N ILE A 24 12.11 -5.69 -3.92
CA ILE A 24 11.62 -6.32 -5.16
C ILE A 24 12.72 -7.12 -5.88
N GLY A 25 13.98 -7.07 -5.43
CA GLY A 25 15.05 -7.94 -5.91
C GLY A 25 15.42 -7.74 -7.39
N HIS A 26 15.35 -6.49 -7.89
CA HIS A 26 15.56 -6.20 -9.31
C HIS A 26 16.73 -5.23 -9.57
N SER A 27 17.54 -5.57 -10.57
CA SER A 27 18.68 -4.83 -11.09
C SER A 27 18.30 -3.95 -12.30
N SER A 28 17.33 -3.04 -12.14
CA SER A 28 16.96 -1.99 -13.10
C SER A 28 15.88 -1.10 -12.47
N PRO A 29 15.52 0.07 -13.03
CA PRO A 29 14.38 0.84 -12.51
C PRO A 29 13.14 -0.06 -12.48
N VAL A 30 12.56 -0.23 -11.30
CA VAL A 30 11.38 -1.08 -11.11
C VAL A 30 10.18 -0.40 -11.76
N PRO A 31 9.46 -1.04 -12.70
CA PRO A 31 8.29 -0.45 -13.34
C PRO A 31 7.19 -0.09 -12.34
N TYR A 32 6.42 0.96 -12.62
CA TYR A 32 5.27 1.36 -11.80
C TYR A 32 4.31 0.18 -11.52
N SER A 33 4.00 -0.60 -12.56
CA SER A 33 3.11 -1.76 -12.47
C SER A 33 3.62 -2.82 -11.49
N ILE A 34 4.94 -3.01 -11.38
CA ILE A 34 5.51 -3.97 -10.43
C ILE A 34 5.34 -3.48 -9.00
N VAL A 35 5.54 -2.18 -8.74
CA VAL A 35 5.29 -1.59 -7.42
C VAL A 35 3.80 -1.67 -7.06
N ALA A 36 2.91 -1.35 -8.01
CA ALA A 36 1.46 -1.46 -7.82
C ALA A 36 1.03 -2.91 -7.51
N ASN A 37 1.50 -3.88 -8.29
CA ASN A 37 1.18 -5.29 -8.07
C ASN A 37 1.73 -5.81 -6.73
N TYR A 38 2.94 -5.40 -6.34
CA TYR A 38 3.50 -5.75 -5.04
C TYR A 38 2.62 -5.23 -3.90
N LEU A 39 2.26 -3.94 -3.93
CA LEU A 39 1.38 -3.34 -2.93
C LEU A 39 0.03 -4.04 -2.90
N GLN A 40 -0.55 -4.32 -4.07
CA GLN A 40 -1.83 -5.01 -4.18
C GLN A 40 -1.77 -6.39 -3.52
N GLY A 41 -0.77 -7.21 -3.85
CA GLY A 41 -0.60 -8.54 -3.26
C GLY A 41 -0.31 -8.48 -1.76
N TYR A 42 0.47 -7.49 -1.31
CA TYR A 42 0.72 -7.26 0.10
C TYR A 42 -0.57 -6.90 0.87
N PHE A 43 -1.40 -6.02 0.31
CA PHE A 43 -2.68 -5.63 0.88
C PHE A 43 -3.73 -6.74 0.81
N ASP A 44 -3.72 -7.57 -0.23
CA ASP A 44 -4.59 -8.74 -0.32
C ASP A 44 -4.23 -9.77 0.75
N GLY A 45 -2.94 -10.08 0.94
CA GLY A 45 -2.49 -11.00 1.99
C GLY A 45 -2.81 -10.51 3.40
N MET A 46 -2.59 -9.23 3.68
CA MET A 46 -3.02 -8.61 4.94
C MET A 46 -4.54 -8.58 5.08
N GLY A 47 -5.26 -8.33 3.99
CA GLY A 47 -6.71 -8.30 3.98
C GLY A 47 -7.34 -9.65 4.31
N VAL A 48 -6.83 -10.73 3.73
CA VAL A 48 -7.25 -12.12 4.02
C VAL A 48 -7.09 -12.42 5.50
N SER A 49 -5.94 -12.07 6.07
CA SER A 49 -5.62 -12.38 7.46
C SER A 49 -6.43 -11.53 8.48
N CYS A 50 -6.93 -10.37 8.07
CA CYS A 50 -7.77 -9.50 8.91
C CYS A 50 -9.27 -9.61 8.62
N GLY A 51 -9.67 -10.37 7.60
CA GLY A 51 -11.06 -10.43 7.14
C GLY A 51 -11.59 -9.12 6.55
N ILE A 52 -10.71 -8.26 6.01
CA ILE A 52 -11.07 -6.95 5.45
C ILE A 52 -10.50 -6.76 4.04
N ASN A 53 -11.17 -5.96 3.20
CA ASN A 53 -10.63 -5.59 1.89
C ASN A 53 -9.83 -4.28 1.99
N ILE A 54 -8.51 -4.41 2.16
CA ILE A 54 -7.59 -3.29 2.29
C ILE A 54 -7.50 -2.47 1.01
N ASN A 55 -7.36 -3.12 -0.14
CA ASN A 55 -7.28 -2.44 -1.43
C ASN A 55 -8.49 -1.56 -1.71
N LEU A 56 -9.70 -2.05 -1.39
CA LEU A 56 -10.94 -1.28 -1.54
C LEU A 56 -11.00 -0.10 -0.56
N SER A 57 -10.55 -0.29 0.68
CA SER A 57 -10.56 0.74 1.71
C SER A 57 -9.62 1.89 1.38
N ILE A 58 -8.38 1.57 0.97
CA ILE A 58 -7.41 2.54 0.46
C ILE A 58 -8.00 3.27 -0.76
N THR A 59 -8.59 2.53 -1.69
CA THR A 59 -9.17 3.10 -2.91
C THR A 59 -10.31 4.07 -2.61
N ASN A 60 -11.21 3.73 -1.70
CA ASN A 60 -12.35 4.57 -1.34
C ASN A 60 -11.89 5.84 -0.60
N TRP A 61 -10.96 5.70 0.35
CA TRP A 61 -10.34 6.85 1.01
C TRP A 61 -9.68 7.79 -0.02
N TRP A 62 -8.87 7.25 -0.92
CA TRP A 62 -8.16 8.04 -1.92
C TRP A 62 -9.13 8.75 -2.86
N LYS A 63 -10.17 8.05 -3.35
CA LYS A 63 -11.20 8.64 -4.22
C LYS A 63 -11.91 9.81 -3.57
N ASN A 64 -12.26 9.68 -2.30
CA ASN A 64 -12.87 10.76 -1.53
C ASN A 64 -11.90 11.94 -1.38
N LYS A 65 -10.63 11.65 -1.05
CA LYS A 65 -9.58 12.67 -0.88
C LYS A 65 -9.33 13.50 -2.14
N VAL A 66 -9.33 12.87 -3.33
CA VAL A 66 -9.10 13.57 -4.60
C VAL A 66 -10.39 13.92 -5.35
N ASN A 67 -11.55 13.72 -4.72
CA ASN A 67 -12.88 13.99 -5.28
C ASN A 67 -13.11 13.38 -6.68
N VAL A 68 -12.82 12.08 -6.84
CA VAL A 68 -13.06 11.35 -8.09
C VAL A 68 -14.03 10.20 -7.92
N THR A 69 -14.92 10.05 -8.89
CA THR A 69 -15.87 8.94 -9.00
C THR A 69 -15.43 7.98 -10.11
N GLY A 70 -15.45 6.67 -9.87
CA GLY A 70 -15.10 5.69 -10.91
C GLY A 70 -14.92 4.27 -10.39
N GLY A 71 -14.92 3.29 -11.30
CA GLY A 71 -14.82 1.85 -10.98
C GLY A 71 -13.38 1.28 -10.88
N PHE A 72 -12.36 2.14 -10.83
CA PHE A 72 -10.96 1.72 -10.79
C PHE A 72 -10.37 1.73 -9.37
N TYR A 73 -9.33 0.93 -9.14
CA TYR A 73 -8.52 0.97 -7.92
C TYR A 73 -7.56 2.18 -7.92
N MET A 74 -7.04 2.55 -6.74
CA MET A 74 -6.18 3.72 -6.55
C MET A 74 -4.98 3.74 -7.50
N ASP A 75 -4.31 2.62 -7.71
CA ASP A 75 -3.16 2.48 -8.60
C ASP A 75 -3.49 2.94 -10.03
N ARG A 76 -4.57 2.41 -10.61
CA ARG A 76 -5.04 2.82 -11.94
C ARG A 76 -5.54 4.26 -11.94
N GLY A 77 -6.17 4.70 -10.86
CA GLY A 77 -6.63 6.07 -10.72
C GLY A 77 -5.50 7.10 -10.72
N ILE A 78 -4.39 6.77 -10.07
CA ILE A 78 -3.20 7.63 -10.00
C ILE A 78 -2.64 7.89 -11.40
N THR A 79 -2.55 6.88 -12.25
CA THR A 79 -2.05 7.06 -13.63
C THR A 79 -3.00 7.87 -14.51
N LEU A 80 -4.31 7.76 -14.27
CA LEU A 80 -5.33 8.51 -15.01
C LEU A 80 -5.38 10.00 -14.66
N ILE A 81 -5.19 10.35 -13.38
CA ILE A 81 -5.24 11.75 -12.91
C ILE A 81 -3.92 12.46 -13.13
N ASN A 82 -2.79 11.75 -13.05
CA ASN A 82 -1.46 12.30 -13.19
C ASN A 82 -0.88 12.06 -14.60
N LYS A 83 -1.71 12.21 -15.65
CA LYS A 83 -1.27 12.10 -17.04
C LYS A 83 -0.13 13.08 -17.31
N GLY A 84 0.98 12.58 -17.83
CA GLY A 84 2.18 13.37 -18.13
C GLY A 84 3.27 13.31 -17.07
N LYS A 85 3.02 12.71 -15.90
CA LYS A 85 4.09 12.44 -14.92
C LYS A 85 4.95 11.25 -15.35
N SER A 86 6.24 11.33 -15.03
CA SER A 86 7.18 10.24 -15.22
C SER A 86 6.84 9.03 -14.35
N GLU A 87 7.36 7.86 -14.71
CA GLU A 87 7.13 6.63 -13.96
C GLU A 87 7.62 6.74 -12.50
N GLU A 88 8.75 7.41 -12.27
CA GLU A 88 9.27 7.66 -10.92
C GLU A 88 8.33 8.55 -10.09
N GLU A 89 7.75 9.58 -10.70
CA GLU A 89 6.77 10.42 -10.02
C GLU A 89 5.49 9.65 -9.68
N LEU A 90 5.00 8.82 -10.60
CA LEU A 90 3.82 7.97 -10.33
C LEU A 90 4.08 6.99 -9.18
N LYS A 91 5.27 6.38 -9.13
CA LYS A 91 5.69 5.52 -8.01
C LYS A 91 5.72 6.28 -6.69
N ARG A 92 6.29 7.49 -6.68
CA ARG A 92 6.33 8.36 -5.48
C ARG A 92 4.92 8.71 -5.01
N ILE A 93 4.01 9.03 -5.92
CA ILE A 93 2.61 9.34 -5.59
C ILE A 93 1.92 8.11 -5.00
N LEU A 94 2.02 6.95 -5.66
CA LEU A 94 1.44 5.69 -5.18
C LEU A 94 1.92 5.36 -3.76
N MET A 95 3.22 5.41 -3.53
CA MET A 95 3.80 5.16 -2.21
C MET A 95 3.36 6.20 -1.19
N SER A 96 3.32 7.47 -1.57
CA SER A 96 2.92 8.55 -0.66
C SER A 96 1.47 8.44 -0.25
N GLU A 97 0.55 8.20 -1.19
CA GLU A 97 -0.88 8.05 -0.86
C GLU A 97 -1.13 6.79 -0.03
N THR A 98 -0.41 5.71 -0.30
CA THR A 98 -0.44 4.51 0.53
C THR A 98 -0.02 4.80 1.97
N ILE A 99 1.08 5.52 2.18
CA ILE A 99 1.54 5.91 3.53
C ILE A 99 0.55 6.86 4.19
N ASN A 100 0.02 7.84 3.44
CA ASN A 100 -0.96 8.79 3.93
C ASN A 100 -2.21 8.09 4.46
N PHE A 101 -2.72 7.07 3.76
CA PHE A 101 -3.85 6.27 4.24
C PHE A 101 -3.61 5.72 5.65
N PHE A 102 -2.51 5.01 5.87
CA PHE A 102 -2.20 4.41 7.18
C PHE A 102 -1.81 5.45 8.24
N SER A 103 -1.32 6.62 7.82
CA SER A 103 -0.98 7.72 8.74
C SER A 103 -2.24 8.45 9.21
N GLU A 104 -3.21 8.64 8.33
CA GLU A 104 -4.49 9.30 8.60
C GLU A 104 -5.49 8.34 9.30
N ASN A 105 -5.26 7.03 9.22
CA ASN A 105 -6.10 6.00 9.82
C ASN A 105 -5.27 5.09 10.75
N PRO A 106 -4.70 5.61 11.84
CA PRO A 106 -3.82 4.85 12.74
C PRO A 106 -4.56 3.76 13.53
N ASP A 107 -5.88 3.87 13.67
CA ASP A 107 -6.75 2.88 14.33
C ASP A 107 -7.44 1.95 13.33
N TRP A 108 -7.01 1.96 12.06
CA TRP A 108 -7.63 1.11 11.06
C TRP A 108 -7.48 -0.36 11.45
N ASP A 109 -8.63 -0.98 11.66
CA ASP A 109 -8.84 -2.22 12.43
C ASP A 109 -8.28 -3.43 11.67
N ILE A 110 -6.95 -3.57 11.67
CA ILE A 110 -6.24 -4.82 11.36
C ILE A 110 -6.56 -5.76 12.53
N LYS A 111 -7.79 -6.31 12.53
CA LYS A 111 -8.23 -7.28 13.54
C LYS A 111 -7.26 -8.46 13.50
N GLU A 112 -6.55 -8.61 14.62
CA GLU A 112 -5.78 -9.77 15.06
C GLU A 112 -5.41 -10.77 13.97
N ILE A 113 -4.36 -10.46 13.22
CA ILE A 113 -3.52 -11.54 12.71
C ILE A 113 -2.70 -12.01 13.91
N GLU A 114 -3.18 -13.03 14.62
CA GLU A 114 -2.26 -13.97 15.25
C GLU A 114 -1.52 -14.67 14.11
N CYS A 115 -0.47 -14.03 13.60
CA CYS A 115 0.57 -14.75 12.87
C CYS A 115 1.25 -15.61 13.92
N ILE A 116 0.69 -16.78 14.20
CA ILE A 116 1.45 -17.88 14.76
C ILE A 116 2.43 -18.26 13.66
N VAL A 117 3.56 -17.56 13.62
CA VAL A 117 4.79 -18.16 13.11
C VAL A 117 5.19 -19.12 14.21
N GLU A 118 4.67 -20.33 14.16
CA GLU A 118 5.30 -21.46 14.84
C GLU A 118 6.69 -21.59 14.20
N ASP A 119 7.69 -20.97 14.83
CA ASP A 119 9.06 -21.40 14.68
C ASP A 119 9.08 -22.84 15.17
N LYS A 120 9.00 -23.78 14.23
CA LYS A 120 9.28 -25.18 14.50
C LYS A 120 10.80 -25.30 14.60
N ASP A 121 11.27 -25.42 15.83
CA ASP A 121 12.62 -25.89 16.20
C ASP A 121 13.01 -27.17 15.42
#